data_AF-A0A3C0YND8-F1
#
_entry.id   AF-A0A3C0YND8-F1
#
_cell.length_a   1.000
_cell.length_b   1.000
_cell.length_c   1.000
_cell.angle_alpha   90.00
_cell.angle_beta   90.00
_cell.angle_gamma   90.00
#
_symmetry.space_group_name_H-M   'P 1'
#
loop_
_entity.id
_entity.type
_entity.pdbx_description
1 polymer ?
#
loop_
_entity_poly.entity_id
_entity_poly.type
_entity_poly.pdbx_seq_one_letter_code
_entity_poly.pdbx_strand_id
1 'polypeptide(L)'
;MSADKKIPKFNGPELFDETHNESESWYAFEIMSEFVGATEKLKKITPAVSVFGSARVSEDHPYYKLTIDIAEALSNAGFSVISGGGPGLMEAV
;
A
#
# COMPACT_ATOMS: atom_id res chain seq x y z
N MET A 1 -25.87 -25.09 -1.61
CA MET A 1 -24.90 -24.95 -0.50
C MET A 1 -25.30 -23.71 0.29
N SER A 2 -25.80 -23.88 1.52
CA SER A 2 -26.47 -22.81 2.27
C SER A 2 -25.50 -21.69 2.69
N ALA A 3 -25.96 -20.44 2.62
CA ALA A 3 -25.22 -19.23 2.97
C ALA A 3 -24.73 -19.22 4.42
N ASP A 4 -25.34 -20.03 5.30
CA ASP A 4 -25.01 -20.16 6.73
C ASP A 4 -23.58 -20.64 7.00
N LYS A 5 -22.94 -21.30 6.03
CA LYS A 5 -21.55 -21.78 6.18
C LYS A 5 -20.49 -20.70 5.94
N LYS A 6 -20.86 -19.53 5.41
CA LYS A 6 -19.92 -18.44 5.06
C LYS A 6 -19.88 -17.30 6.08
N ILE A 7 -20.81 -17.29 7.04
CA ILE A 7 -20.86 -16.26 8.07
C ILE A 7 -20.04 -16.77 9.26
N PRO A 8 -18.95 -16.09 9.66
CA PRO A 8 -18.23 -16.43 10.87
C PRO A 8 -19.19 -16.37 12.06
N LYS A 9 -19.25 -17.44 12.86
CA LYS A 9 -20.07 -17.45 14.07
C LYS A 9 -19.42 -16.53 15.09
N PHE A 10 -20.04 -15.38 15.33
CA PHE A 10 -19.62 -14.42 16.34
C PHE A 10 -20.03 -14.97 17.72
N ASN A 11 -19.10 -15.64 18.39
CA ASN A 11 -19.24 -15.95 19.81
C ASN A 11 -18.86 -14.66 20.56
N GLY A 12 -19.79 -14.04 21.28
CA GLY A 12 -19.49 -12.89 22.12
C GLY A 12 -18.58 -13.27 23.31
N PRO A 13 -18.37 -12.34 24.25
CA PRO A 13 -17.54 -11.15 24.14
C PRO A 13 -16.02 -11.48 24.22
N GLU A 14 -15.52 -12.49 23.51
CA GLU A 14 -14.07 -12.74 23.38
C GLU A 14 -13.39 -11.92 22.27
N LEU A 15 -14.05 -10.88 21.72
CA LEU A 15 -13.44 -9.96 20.75
C LEU A 15 -12.67 -8.80 21.39
N PHE A 16 -12.81 -8.63 22.70
CA PHE A 16 -12.01 -7.71 23.49
C PHE A 16 -11.50 -8.51 24.68
N ASP A 17 -10.40 -9.23 24.47
CA ASP A 17 -9.61 -9.73 25.58
C ASP A 17 -9.23 -8.51 26.44
N GLU A 18 -9.78 -8.40 27.66
CA GLU A 18 -9.51 -7.34 28.63
C GLU A 18 -8.09 -7.50 29.23
N THR A 19 -7.09 -7.70 28.39
CA THR A 19 -5.75 -7.24 28.71
C THR A 19 -5.71 -5.77 28.32
N HIS A 20 -5.86 -4.86 29.29
CA HIS A 20 -5.46 -3.47 29.11
C HIS A 20 -3.95 -3.46 28.84
N ASN A 21 -3.62 -3.66 27.57
CA ASN A 21 -2.27 -3.82 27.09
C ASN A 21 -1.78 -2.42 26.75
N GLU A 22 -0.83 -1.90 27.52
CA GLU A 22 -0.12 -0.64 27.24
C GLU A 22 0.38 -0.59 25.78
N SER A 23 0.55 -1.77 25.14
CA SER A 23 0.88 -1.96 23.73
C SER A 23 -0.14 -1.41 22.73
N GLU A 24 -1.45 -1.46 23.00
CA GLU A 24 -2.47 -0.98 22.05
C GLU A 24 -2.46 0.55 21.95
N SER A 25 -2.30 1.23 23.09
CA SER A 25 -2.14 2.69 23.13
C SER A 25 -0.85 3.11 22.42
N TRP A 26 0.24 2.35 22.62
CA TRP A 26 1.52 2.61 21.95
C TRP A 26 1.44 2.41 20.43
N TYR A 27 0.76 1.37 19.97
CA TYR A 27 0.55 1.10 18.55
C TYR A 27 -0.26 2.22 17.87
N ALA A 28 -1.27 2.76 18.56
CA ALA A 28 -2.00 3.92 18.07
C ALA A 28 -1.11 5.17 17.91
N PHE A 29 -0.18 5.39 18.85
CA PHE A 29 0.81 6.48 18.74
C PHE A 29 1.78 6.25 17.57
N GLU A 30 2.21 5.00 17.33
CA GLU A 30 3.08 4.64 16.21
C GLU A 30 2.41 4.92 14.86
N ILE A 31 1.17 4.45 14.65
CA ILE A 31 0.39 4.73 13.44
C ILE A 31 0.24 6.25 13.23
N MET A 32 -0.07 6.98 14.29
CA MET A 32 -0.23 8.44 14.21
C MET A 32 1.08 9.13 13.82
N SER A 33 2.20 8.69 14.38
CA SER A 33 3.53 9.19 14.05
C SER A 33 3.90 8.93 12.58
N GLU A 34 3.66 7.71 12.08
CA GLU A 34 3.88 7.36 10.68
C GLU A 34 3.02 8.21 9.74
N PHE A 35 1.74 8.41 10.09
CA PHE A 35 0.82 9.18 9.27
C PHE A 35 1.24 10.66 9.16
N VAL A 36 1.63 11.27 10.28
CA VAL A 36 2.15 12.65 10.29
C VAL A 36 3.43 12.74 9.47
N GLY A 37 4.39 11.83 9.70
CA GLY A 37 5.65 11.82 8.97
C GLY A 37 5.49 11.62 7.47
N ALA A 38 4.58 10.73 7.04
CA ALA A 38 4.27 10.51 5.63
C ALA A 38 3.59 11.73 5.01
N THR A 39 2.60 12.33 5.69
CA THR A 39 1.88 13.50 5.20
C THR A 39 2.82 14.69 4.98
N GLU A 40 3.73 14.96 5.92
CA GLU A 40 4.72 16.05 5.78
C GLU A 40 5.67 15.82 4.60
N LYS A 41 6.18 14.60 4.44
CA LYS A 41 7.08 14.24 3.33
C LYS A 41 6.39 14.36 1.97
N LEU A 42 5.15 13.89 1.86
CA LEU A 42 4.41 13.84 0.60
C LEU A 42 3.74 15.18 0.24
N LYS A 43 3.63 16.13 1.17
CA LYS A 43 2.94 17.42 0.98
C LYS A 43 3.39 18.21 -0.27
N LYS A 44 4.65 18.06 -0.68
CA LYS A 44 5.23 18.77 -1.83
C LYS A 44 5.19 17.97 -3.14
N ILE A 45 4.77 16.71 -3.11
CA ILE A 45 4.77 15.81 -4.27
C ILE A 45 3.43 15.96 -4.98
N THR A 46 3.33 16.98 -5.83
CA THR A 46 2.15 17.25 -6.67
C THR A 46 2.58 18.02 -7.94
N PRO A 47 2.05 17.68 -9.13
CA PRO A 47 1.07 16.61 -9.41
C PRO A 47 1.74 15.23 -9.40
N ALA A 48 1.02 14.21 -8.94
CA ALA A 48 1.54 12.85 -8.83
C ALA A 48 0.56 11.79 -9.35
N VAL A 49 1.10 10.68 -9.85
CA VAL A 49 0.35 9.50 -10.31
C VAL A 49 0.86 8.27 -9.58
N SER A 50 -0.05 7.53 -8.94
CA SER A 50 0.29 6.24 -8.33
C SER A 50 0.15 5.11 -9.35
N VAL A 51 1.19 4.29 -9.50
CA VAL A 51 1.22 3.15 -10.41
C VAL A 51 1.31 1.85 -9.61
N PHE A 52 0.44 0.90 -9.95
CA PHE A 52 0.39 -0.43 -9.33
C PHE A 52 0.65 -1.51 -10.37
N GLY A 53 1.34 -2.56 -9.95
CA GLY A 53 1.66 -3.70 -10.81
C GLY A 53 2.08 -4.92 -10.01
N SER A 54 2.23 -6.05 -10.70
CA SER A 54 2.62 -7.31 -10.06
C SER A 54 4.07 -7.26 -9.57
N ALA A 55 4.29 -7.68 -8.32
CA ALA A 55 5.61 -7.85 -7.73
C ALA A 55 6.38 -9.09 -8.24
N ARG A 56 5.80 -9.85 -9.17
CA ARG A 56 6.30 -11.18 -9.58
C ARG A 56 6.72 -11.24 -11.05
N VAL A 57 6.59 -10.12 -11.76
CA VAL A 57 6.94 -10.05 -13.18
C VAL A 57 8.46 -9.87 -13.29
N SER A 58 9.10 -10.70 -14.13
CA SER A 58 10.53 -10.60 -14.45
C SER A 58 10.84 -9.37 -15.30
N GLU A 59 12.07 -8.87 -15.22
CA GLU A 59 12.61 -7.78 -16.04
C GLU A 59 12.52 -8.07 -17.55
N ASP A 60 12.65 -9.34 -17.95
CA ASP A 60 12.55 -9.77 -19.36
C ASP A 60 11.11 -9.76 -19.91
N HIS A 61 10.10 -9.58 -19.05
CA HIS A 61 8.71 -9.63 -19.48
C HIS A 61 8.35 -8.33 -20.22
N PRO A 62 7.59 -8.39 -21.34
CA PRO A 62 7.22 -7.19 -22.11
C PRO A 62 6.55 -6.08 -21.28
N TYR A 63 5.79 -6.47 -20.25
CA TYR A 63 5.17 -5.51 -19.33
C TYR A 63 6.16 -4.75 -18.46
N TYR A 64 7.33 -5.30 -18.13
CA TYR A 64 8.34 -4.56 -17.37
C TYR A 64 8.84 -3.37 -18.19
N LYS A 65 9.20 -3.61 -19.46
CA LYS A 65 9.60 -2.56 -20.39
C LYS A 65 8.48 -1.54 -20.64
N LEU A 66 7.25 -2.02 -20.83
CA LEU A 66 6.10 -1.13 -20.99
C LEU A 66 5.88 -0.24 -19.76
N THR A 67 6.06 -0.77 -18.54
CA THR A 67 5.95 0.03 -17.31
C THR A 67 7.02 1.11 -17.25
N ILE A 68 8.27 0.82 -17.62
CA ILE A 68 9.34 1.84 -17.74
C ILE A 68 8.91 2.94 -18.70
N ASP A 69 8.43 2.57 -19.90
CA ASP A 69 8.07 3.56 -20.94
C ASP A 69 6.89 4.45 -20.48
N ILE A 70 5.93 3.89 -19.74
CA ILE A 70 4.83 4.63 -19.14
C ILE A 70 5.32 5.58 -18.04
N ALA A 71 6.16 5.10 -17.12
CA ALA A 71 6.70 5.90 -16.02
C ALA A 71 7.56 7.06 -16.55
N GLU A 72 8.38 6.80 -17.57
CA GLU A 72 9.16 7.82 -18.27
C GLU A 72 8.24 8.87 -18.93
N ALA A 73 7.19 8.44 -19.62
CA ALA A 73 6.24 9.37 -20.25
C ALA A 73 5.50 10.24 -19.20
N LEU A 74 5.12 9.67 -18.06
CA LEU A 74 4.49 10.42 -16.95
C LEU A 74 5.46 11.45 -16.35
N SER A 75 6.70 11.04 -16.09
CA SER A 75 7.76 11.92 -15.59
C SER A 75 8.03 13.08 -16.55
N ASN A 76 8.18 12.78 -17.84
CA ASN A 76 8.39 13.78 -18.90
C ASN A 76 7.19 14.74 -19.06
N ALA A 77 5.98 14.29 -18.72
CA ALA A 77 4.79 15.13 -18.69
C ALA A 77 4.67 16.00 -17.42
N GLY A 78 5.63 15.92 -16.49
CA GLY A 78 5.69 16.73 -15.27
C GLY A 78 4.99 16.12 -14.06
N PHE A 79 4.66 14.83 -14.09
CA PHE A 79 4.12 14.12 -12.93
C PHE A 79 5.23 13.46 -12.11
N SER A 80 5.11 13.53 -10.79
CA SER A 80 5.82 12.59 -9.92
C SER A 80 5.16 11.22 -10.01
N VAL A 81 5.93 10.14 -10.10
CA VAL A 81 5.38 8.78 -10.15
C VAL A 81 5.63 8.08 -8.82
N ILE A 82 4.58 7.50 -8.24
CA ILE A 82 4.63 6.85 -6.92
C ILE A 82 4.30 5.37 -7.12
N SER A 83 5.15 4.48 -6.62
CA SER A 83 4.92 3.02 -6.64
C SER A 83 4.78 2.46 -5.22
N GLY A 84 4.44 1.16 -5.13
CA GLY A 84 4.44 0.42 -3.87
C GLY A 84 5.84 0.06 -3.34
N GLY A 85 6.91 0.40 -4.08
CA GLY A 85 8.30 0.16 -3.67
C GLY A 85 8.74 -1.32 -3.62
N GLY A 86 7.92 -2.23 -4.14
CA GLY A 86 8.25 -3.66 -4.26
C GLY A 86 8.99 -4.01 -5.56
N PRO A 87 9.35 -5.29 -5.76
CA PRO A 87 10.00 -5.76 -6.98
C PRO A 87 9.05 -5.80 -8.19
N GLY A 88 9.55 -6.24 -9.34
CA GLY A 88 8.76 -6.46 -10.55
C GLY A 88 8.23 -5.16 -11.13
N LEU A 89 6.94 -5.08 -11.46
CA LEU A 89 6.40 -3.88 -12.09
C LEU A 89 6.38 -2.65 -11.16
N MET A 90 6.52 -2.81 -9.86
CA MET A 90 6.62 -1.65 -8.94
C MET A 90 8.03 -1.04 -8.93
N GLU A 91 9.05 -1.83 -9.27
CA GLU A 91 10.44 -1.40 -9.42
C GLU A 91 10.68 -0.79 -10.80
N ALA A 92 9.95 -1.24 -11.82
CA ALA A 92 9.99 -0.69 -13.16
C ALA A 92 9.45 0.75 -13.28
N VAL A 93 8.80 1.26 -12.22
CA VAL A 93 8.23 2.62 -12.12
C VAL A 93 9.30 3.61 -11.68
#